data_AF-T0RSL9-F1
#
_entry.id   AF-T0RSL9-F1
#
_cell.length_a   1.000
_cell.length_b   1.000
_cell.length_c   1.000
_cell.angle_alpha   90.00
_cell.angle_beta   90.00
_cell.angle_gamma   90.00
#
_symmetry.space_group_name_H-M   'P 1'
#
loop_
_entity.id
_entity.type
_entity.pdbx_description
1 polymer ?
#
loop_
_entity_poly.entity_id
_entity_poly.type
_entity_poly.pdbx_seq_one_letter_code
_entity_poly.pdbx_strand_id
1 'polypeptide(L)'
;FHDDQHGTAIIASAGFINAIEISKKKIEDVKVVFSGAGAASIACAKLFFQMGVKPENLMMTDSRGVIYKGREAGLNKYKEDFANDTDCRTLADAMKGADAFIGCS
;
A
#
# COMPACT_ATOMS: atom_id res chain seq x y z
N PHE A 1 -6.66 20.10 -6.50
CA PHE A 1 -5.31 19.61 -6.17
C PHE A 1 -5.13 19.74 -4.66
N HIS A 2 -4.66 18.69 -3.97
CA HIS A 2 -4.44 18.68 -2.52
C HIS A 2 -3.01 18.19 -2.27
N ASP A 3 -2.20 19.00 -1.60
CA ASP A 3 -0.76 18.74 -1.50
C ASP A 3 -0.45 17.42 -0.76
N ASP A 4 -1.06 17.21 0.41
CA ASP A 4 -0.85 15.98 1.20
C ASP A 4 -1.31 14.69 0.50
N GLN A 5 -2.22 14.77 -0.48
CA GLN A 5 -2.68 13.57 -1.20
C GLN A 5 -1.92 13.42 -2.51
N HIS A 6 -1.98 14.44 -3.35
CA HIS A 6 -1.40 14.40 -4.70
C HIS A 6 0.11 14.61 -4.69
N GLY A 7 0.60 15.61 -3.94
CA GLY A 7 2.03 15.88 -3.81
C GLY A 7 2.77 14.67 -3.22
N THR A 8 2.25 14.12 -2.12
CA THR A 8 2.79 12.90 -1.50
C THR A 8 2.74 11.70 -2.44
N ALA A 9 1.62 11.47 -3.14
CA ALA A 9 1.53 10.36 -4.11
C ALA A 9 2.52 10.48 -5.26
N ILE A 10 2.69 11.69 -5.83
CA ILE A 10 3.62 11.93 -6.94
C ILE A 10 5.06 11.64 -6.50
N ILE A 11 5.52 12.24 -5.39
CA ILE A 11 6.93 12.09 -4.98
C ILE A 11 7.23 10.67 -4.49
N ALA A 12 6.30 10.03 -3.78
CA ALA A 12 6.44 8.63 -3.37
C ALA A 12 6.51 7.69 -4.57
N SER A 13 5.71 7.94 -5.61
CA SER A 13 5.70 7.12 -6.83
C SER A 13 6.99 7.28 -7.64
N ALA A 14 7.51 8.50 -7.75
CA ALA A 14 8.80 8.75 -8.40
C ALA A 14 9.94 7.99 -7.69
N GLY A 15 9.99 8.03 -6.35
CA GLY A 15 10.96 7.27 -5.56
C GLY A 15 10.81 5.76 -5.73
N PHE A 16 9.57 5.27 -5.73
CA PHE A 16 9.26 3.85 -5.89
C PHE A 16 9.65 3.30 -7.27
N ILE A 17 9.33 4.01 -8.36
CA ILE A 17 9.75 3.62 -9.72
C ILE A 17 11.28 3.50 -9.80
N ASN A 18 12.00 4.52 -9.31
CA ASN A 18 13.47 4.49 -9.30
C ASN A 18 14.01 3.30 -8.50
N ALA A 19 13.42 3.01 -7.33
CA ALA A 19 13.83 1.88 -6.51
C ALA A 19 13.60 0.52 -7.20
N ILE A 20 12.48 0.35 -7.90
CA ILE A 20 12.18 -0.84 -8.69
C ILE A 20 13.21 -1.02 -9.81
N GLU A 21 13.49 0.05 -10.56
CA GLU A 21 14.44 0.04 -11.69
C GLU A 21 15.85 -0.37 -11.23
N ILE A 22 16.37 0.28 -10.19
CA ILE A 22 17.69 -0.02 -9.61
C ILE A 22 17.74 -1.47 -9.09
N SER A 23 16.64 -1.95 -8.51
CA SER A 23 16.52 -3.31 -8.00
C SER A 23 16.30 -4.37 -9.10
N LYS A 24 16.13 -3.94 -10.36
CA LYS A 24 15.84 -4.79 -11.53
C LYS A 24 14.61 -5.70 -11.31
N LYS A 25 13.61 -5.20 -10.60
CA LYS A 25 12.34 -5.91 -10.37
C LYS A 25 11.29 -5.45 -11.38
N LYS A 26 10.27 -6.28 -11.60
CA LYS A 26 9.09 -5.89 -12.37
C LYS A 26 8.02 -5.37 -11.40
N ILE A 27 7.37 -4.27 -11.76
CA ILE A 27 6.37 -3.63 -10.88
C ILE A 27 5.17 -4.53 -10.59
N GLU A 28 4.82 -5.44 -11.50
CA GLU A 28 3.75 -6.41 -11.30
C GLU A 28 4.08 -7.52 -10.30
N ASP A 29 5.37 -7.71 -9.97
CA ASP A 29 5.87 -8.80 -9.12
C ASP A 29 6.28 -8.33 -7.72
N VAL A 30 6.38 -7.02 -7.48
CA VAL A 30 6.81 -6.49 -6.18
C VAL A 30 5.70 -6.53 -5.13
N LYS A 31 6.06 -6.95 -3.91
CA LYS A 31 5.19 -6.92 -2.73
C LYS A 31 5.40 -5.62 -1.95
N VAL A 32 4.33 -4.87 -1.75
CA VAL A 32 4.37 -3.54 -1.11
C VAL A 32 3.55 -3.57 0.17
N VAL A 33 4.10 -3.01 1.24
CA VAL A 33 3.40 -2.85 2.52
C VAL A 33 3.28 -1.39 2.88
N PHE A 34 2.05 -0.94 3.13
CA PHE A 34 1.76 0.39 3.67
C PHE A 34 1.51 0.31 5.18
N SER A 35 2.20 1.15 5.94
CA SER A 35 1.89 1.45 7.35
C SER A 35 1.20 2.80 7.42
N GLY A 36 -0.11 2.75 7.65
CA GLY A 36 -1.01 3.89 7.53
C GLY A 36 -2.08 3.64 6.47
N ALA A 37 -3.29 4.09 6.76
CA ALA A 37 -4.45 3.99 5.87
C ALA A 37 -5.25 5.32 5.84
N GLY A 38 -4.52 6.43 5.95
CA GLY A 38 -5.05 7.78 5.79
C GLY A 38 -5.12 8.21 4.32
N ALA A 39 -5.53 9.45 4.09
CA ALA A 39 -5.76 9.96 2.74
C ALA A 39 -4.52 9.93 1.83
N ALA A 40 -3.35 10.28 2.38
CA ALA A 40 -2.07 10.23 1.67
C ALA A 40 -1.69 8.78 1.28
N SER A 41 -1.75 7.83 2.23
CA SER A 41 -1.51 6.40 1.97
C SER A 41 -2.44 5.84 0.89
N ILE A 42 -3.73 6.17 0.96
CA ILE A 42 -4.73 5.74 -0.03
C ILE A 42 -4.41 6.35 -1.42
N ALA A 43 -4.04 7.63 -1.49
CA ALA A 43 -3.68 8.28 -2.75
C ALA A 43 -2.42 7.64 -3.36
N CYS A 44 -1.37 7.40 -2.56
CA CYS A 44 -0.16 6.70 -2.99
C CYS A 44 -0.50 5.29 -3.51
N ALA A 45 -1.25 4.50 -2.76
CA ALA A 45 -1.57 3.13 -3.13
C ALA A 45 -2.43 3.04 -4.41
N LYS A 46 -3.37 3.98 -4.62
CA LYS A 46 -4.12 4.07 -5.88
C LYS A 46 -3.22 4.40 -7.06
N LEU A 47 -2.26 5.30 -6.89
CA LEU A 47 -1.29 5.60 -7.95
C LEU A 47 -0.36 4.39 -8.21
N PHE A 48 0.02 3.64 -7.18
CA PHE A 48 0.81 2.40 -7.33
C PHE A 48 0.05 1.35 -8.15
N PHE A 49 -1.26 1.20 -7.94
CA PHE A 49 -2.10 0.35 -8.79
C PHE A 49 -2.12 0.83 -10.25
N GLN A 50 -2.27 2.13 -10.48
CA GLN A 50 -2.23 2.71 -11.84
C GLN A 50 -0.88 2.50 -12.53
N MET A 51 0.22 2.43 -11.78
CA MET A 51 1.55 2.14 -12.30
C MET A 51 1.80 0.65 -12.59
N GLY A 52 0.95 -0.26 -12.07
CA GLY A 52 1.02 -1.70 -12.36
C GLY A 52 1.27 -2.61 -11.16
N VAL A 53 1.33 -2.08 -9.93
CA VAL A 53 1.34 -2.95 -8.74
C VAL A 53 0.01 -3.68 -8.67
N LYS A 54 0.05 -5.00 -8.55
CA LYS A 54 -1.16 -5.82 -8.45
C LYS A 54 -1.84 -5.65 -7.09
N PRO A 55 -3.19 -5.56 -7.00
CA PRO A 55 -3.91 -5.43 -5.74
C PRO A 55 -3.52 -6.49 -4.70
N GLU A 56 -3.38 -7.75 -5.12
CA GLU A 56 -2.97 -8.86 -4.25
C GLU A 56 -1.56 -8.73 -3.67
N ASN A 57 -0.69 -7.91 -4.29
CA ASN A 57 0.69 -7.69 -3.87
C ASN A 57 0.85 -6.47 -2.95
N LEU A 58 -0.21 -5.67 -2.72
CA LEU A 58 -0.17 -4.51 -1.84
C LEU A 58 -0.97 -4.77 -0.57
N MET A 59 -0.31 -4.83 0.58
CA MET A 59 -0.98 -4.91 1.88
C MET A 59 -0.97 -3.54 2.57
N MET A 60 -2.10 -3.14 3.15
CA MET A 60 -2.22 -1.90 3.91
C MET A 60 -2.56 -2.20 5.36
N THR A 61 -1.95 -1.47 6.29
CA THR A 61 -2.17 -1.60 7.73
C THR A 61 -2.58 -0.26 8.32
N ASP A 62 -3.43 -0.30 9.36
CA ASP A 62 -3.79 0.87 10.16
C ASP A 62 -3.64 0.56 11.67
N SER A 63 -4.18 1.43 12.52
CA SER A 63 -4.11 1.26 13.98
C SER A 63 -4.73 -0.02 14.53
N ARG A 64 -5.49 -0.78 13.72
CA ARG A 64 -6.05 -2.10 14.09
C ARG A 64 -5.43 -3.26 13.30
N GLY A 65 -4.32 -3.02 12.62
CA GLY A 65 -3.59 -4.03 11.85
C GLY A 65 -3.94 -4.05 10.37
N VAL A 66 -3.79 -5.21 9.73
CA VAL A 66 -3.99 -5.40 8.29
C VAL A 66 -5.43 -5.10 7.88
N ILE A 67 -5.61 -4.49 6.72
CA ILE A 67 -6.91 -4.33 6.06
C ILE A 67 -7.15 -5.60 5.22
N TYR A 68 -8.11 -6.42 5.62
CA TYR A 68 -8.40 -7.72 5.01
C TYR A 68 -9.91 -7.90 4.76
N LYS A 69 -10.29 -8.81 3.88
CA LYS A 69 -11.69 -9.11 3.57
C LYS A 69 -12.44 -9.64 4.79
N GLY A 70 -13.64 -9.13 5.05
CA GLY A 70 -14.43 -9.49 6.22
C GLY A 70 -14.01 -8.80 7.52
N ARG A 71 -13.05 -7.87 7.48
CA ARG A 71 -12.71 -7.04 8.65
C ARG A 71 -13.84 -6.08 8.98
N GLU A 72 -14.53 -6.31 10.09
CA GLU A 72 -15.63 -5.43 10.55
C GLU A 72 -15.11 -4.11 11.15
N ALA A 73 -14.02 -4.18 11.91
CA ALA A 73 -13.56 -3.05 12.69
C ALA A 73 -12.76 -2.04 11.84
N GLY A 74 -13.36 -0.87 11.58
CA GLY A 74 -12.63 0.31 11.09
C GLY A 74 -12.36 0.28 9.59
N LEU A 75 -13.05 -0.62 8.88
CA LEU A 75 -13.18 -0.62 7.44
C LEU A 75 -14.17 0.47 7.03
N ASN A 76 -13.85 1.19 5.96
CA ASN A 76 -14.73 2.15 5.33
C ASN A 76 -14.60 1.99 3.81
N LYS A 77 -15.50 2.63 3.06
CA LYS A 77 -15.53 2.57 1.59
C LYS A 77 -14.21 2.87 0.89
N TYR A 78 -13.30 3.64 1.51
CA TYR A 78 -12.01 3.98 0.89
C TYR A 78 -10.93 2.92 1.15
N LYS A 79 -11.11 2.10 2.20
CA LYS A 79 -10.21 1.00 2.58
C LYS A 79 -10.61 -0.32 1.94
N GLU A 80 -11.86 -0.46 1.50
CA GLU A 80 -12.38 -1.67 0.86
C GLU A 80 -11.57 -2.08 -0.38
N ASP A 81 -11.12 -1.10 -1.18
CA ASP A 81 -10.25 -1.32 -2.35
C ASP A 81 -8.90 -2.00 -2.00
N PHE A 82 -8.50 -2.00 -0.72
CA PHE A 82 -7.23 -2.54 -0.22
C PHE A 82 -7.42 -3.76 0.70
N ALA A 83 -8.64 -4.27 0.80
CA ALA A 83 -8.95 -5.43 1.61
C ALA A 83 -8.59 -6.73 0.87
N ASN A 84 -7.42 -7.27 1.20
CA ASN A 84 -6.94 -8.53 0.62
C ASN A 84 -7.53 -9.76 1.31
N ASP A 85 -7.63 -10.85 0.55
CA ASP A 85 -7.97 -12.17 1.08
C ASP A 85 -6.69 -12.79 1.66
N THR A 86 -6.49 -12.67 2.97
CA THR A 86 -5.23 -13.03 3.63
C THR A 86 -5.43 -13.35 5.10
N ASP A 87 -4.58 -14.21 5.65
CA ASP A 87 -4.50 -14.52 7.09
C ASP A 87 -3.60 -13.57 7.87
N CYS A 88 -2.96 -12.60 7.23
CA CYS A 88 -2.14 -11.61 7.91
C CYS A 88 -3.02 -10.72 8.82
N ARG A 89 -2.56 -10.46 10.05
CA ARG A 89 -3.30 -9.61 11.00
C ARG A 89 -2.48 -8.42 11.48
N THR A 90 -1.17 -8.58 11.63
CA THR A 90 -0.28 -7.54 12.12
C THR A 90 0.59 -6.96 11.01
N LEU A 91 1.20 -5.78 11.25
CA LEU A 91 2.23 -5.25 10.35
C LEU A 91 3.40 -6.23 10.20
N ALA A 92 3.79 -6.90 11.29
CA ALA A 92 4.85 -7.91 11.26
C ALA A 92 4.51 -9.10 10.33
N ASP A 93 3.23 -9.47 10.22
CA ASP A 93 2.79 -10.49 9.26
C ASP A 93 2.89 -9.98 7.82
N ALA A 94 2.38 -8.78 7.56
CA ALA A 94 2.37 -8.18 6.21
C ALA A 94 3.80 -7.98 5.66
N MET A 95 4.77 -7.71 6.52
CA MET A 95 6.17 -7.49 6.15
C MET A 95 6.91 -8.73 5.67
N LYS A 96 6.36 -9.94 5.87
CA LYS A 96 7.02 -11.19 5.44
C LYS A 96 7.15 -11.25 3.92
N GLY A 97 8.38 -11.08 3.42
CA GLY A 97 8.68 -11.09 1.99
C GLY A 97 8.29 -9.80 1.25
N ALA A 98 8.09 -8.69 1.96
CA ALA A 98 7.87 -7.39 1.34
C ALA A 98 9.13 -6.89 0.61
N ASP A 99 8.94 -6.32 -0.57
CA ASP A 99 10.00 -5.70 -1.38
C ASP A 99 10.10 -4.19 -1.12
N ALA A 100 8.98 -3.57 -0.74
CA ALA A 100 8.91 -2.15 -0.40
C ALA A 100 8.00 -1.91 0.81
N PHE A 101 8.40 -0.96 1.65
CA PHE A 101 7.63 -0.50 2.80
C PHE A 101 7.42 1.01 2.70
N ILE A 102 6.15 1.43 2.76
CA ILE A 102 5.75 2.83 2.70
C ILE A 102 5.14 3.24 4.05
N GLY A 103 5.84 4.09 4.79
CA GLY A 103 5.37 4.63 6.07
C GLY A 103 4.66 5.97 5.91
N CYS A 104 3.38 6.02 6.25
CA CYS A 104 2.54 7.23 6.21
C CYS A 104 1.37 7.08 7.20
N SER A 105 1.73 6.92 8.48
CA SER A 105 0.85 6.55 9.61
C SER A 105 0.48 7.72 10.50
#